data_AF-A0A4Y7KLA7-F1
#
_entry.id   AF-A0A4Y7KLA7-F1
#
_cell.length_a   1.000
_cell.length_b   1.000
_cell.length_c   1.000
_cell.angle_alpha   90.00
_cell.angle_beta   90.00
_cell.angle_gamma   90.00
#
_symmetry.space_group_name_H-M   'P 1'
#
loop_
_entity.id
_entity.type
_entity.pdbx_description
1 polymer ?
#
loop_
_entity_poly.entity_id
_entity_poly.type
_entity_poly.pdbx_seq_one_letter_code
_entity_poly.pdbx_strand_id
1 'polypeptide(L)'
;MIQQMCLLVFKKENDSEDVFTKWGATSGDPSRVVGVGSSTQLGCIFRLLYLLGFVREVEALLLKVDQSPSKSMQKAISPLVRALAADDLLRHIDADVKVAVASCITEITRITAPEAPYSDDQMKDIFELIVAVFERLCDMSDRSYSKRVSILHTVVKVQSCVVMLDLECDSLILEMFKHFLNTIRDFHPEGVFTSMKKIMSLVLEESEDISHEILSLLLSILKKDNQLRRGKKKEKKKPEKQEEGEESN
;
A
#
# COMPACT_ATOMS: atom_id res chain seq x y z
N MET A 1 -0.74 22.76 9.57
CA MET A 1 -1.17 22.75 8.16
C MET A 1 -1.80 21.42 7.76
N ILE A 2 -1.19 20.29 8.15
CA ILE A 2 -1.72 18.91 7.99
C ILE A 2 -3.22 18.79 8.31
N GLN A 3 -3.67 19.27 9.49
CA GLN A 3 -5.10 19.21 9.88
C GLN A 3 -6.06 20.04 8.99
N GLN A 4 -5.57 21.11 8.36
CA GLN A 4 -6.41 22.05 7.61
C GLN A 4 -6.58 21.63 6.16
N MET A 5 -5.59 20.93 5.58
CA MET A 5 -5.70 20.30 4.27
C MET A 5 -6.55 19.03 4.31
N CYS A 6 -6.42 18.19 5.35
CA CYS A 6 -7.27 17.00 5.49
C CYS A 6 -8.77 17.35 5.63
N LEU A 7 -9.12 18.50 6.24
CA LEU A 7 -10.51 18.99 6.36
C LEU A 7 -11.12 19.44 5.02
N LEU A 8 -10.32 19.98 4.09
CA LEU A 8 -10.81 20.44 2.78
C LEU A 8 -11.12 19.27 1.85
N VAL A 9 -10.34 18.20 1.94
CA VAL A 9 -10.54 16.95 1.18
C VAL A 9 -11.81 16.25 1.65
N PHE A 10 -12.05 16.21 2.96
CA PHE A 10 -13.18 15.47 3.55
C PHE A 10 -14.56 16.04 3.20
N LYS A 11 -14.66 17.34 2.93
CA LYS A 11 -15.94 17.99 2.63
C LYS A 11 -16.51 17.57 1.26
N LYS A 12 -15.72 16.89 0.42
CA LYS A 12 -16.10 16.55 -0.96
C LYS A 12 -16.68 15.14 -1.12
N GLU A 13 -16.60 14.27 -0.12
CA GLU A 13 -16.85 12.83 -0.30
C GLU A 13 -17.97 12.24 0.57
N ASN A 14 -18.69 13.06 1.36
CA ASN A 14 -19.66 12.58 2.34
C ASN A 14 -21.15 12.68 1.89
N ASP A 15 -21.43 12.29 0.65
CA ASP A 15 -22.80 11.99 0.17
C ASP A 15 -22.89 10.50 -0.20
N SER A 16 -23.05 9.63 0.81
CA SER A 16 -23.90 8.41 0.75
C SER A 16 -23.83 7.65 2.08
N GLU A 17 -24.99 7.52 2.72
CA GLU A 17 -25.17 6.78 3.97
C GLU A 17 -25.37 5.27 3.77
N ASP A 18 -25.00 4.55 4.83
CA ASP A 18 -25.75 3.53 5.55
C ASP A 18 -25.29 2.05 5.46
N VAL A 19 -25.64 1.36 6.56
CA VAL A 19 -25.67 -0.05 6.88
C VAL A 19 -24.46 -0.60 7.65
N PHE A 20 -24.56 -0.66 8.99
CA PHE A 20 -24.76 -1.94 9.71
C PHE A 20 -24.88 -1.76 11.24
N THR A 21 -26.13 -1.59 11.70
CA THR A 21 -26.54 -1.86 13.09
C THR A 21 -26.77 -3.36 13.28
N LYS A 22 -25.79 -4.10 13.83
CA LYS A 22 -25.99 -5.33 14.66
C LYS A 22 -24.67 -6.08 14.86
N TRP A 23 -24.09 -6.01 16.05
CA TRP A 23 -23.92 -7.16 16.95
C TRP A 23 -23.09 -6.78 18.19
N GLY A 24 -23.60 -7.19 19.35
CA GLY A 24 -22.89 -7.21 20.63
C GLY A 24 -22.98 -8.60 21.26
N ALA A 25 -22.07 -8.85 22.22
CA ALA A 25 -21.87 -10.05 23.05
C ALA A 25 -21.17 -11.22 22.33
N THR A 26 -20.02 -11.73 22.78
CA THR A 26 -19.73 -12.23 24.14
C THR A 26 -18.22 -12.22 24.43
N SER A 27 -17.90 -12.03 25.71
CA SER A 27 -16.57 -12.00 26.32
C SER A 27 -16.06 -13.40 26.67
N GLY A 28 -14.75 -13.64 26.46
CA GLY A 28 -14.01 -14.78 27.02
C GLY A 28 -12.56 -14.39 27.28
N ASP A 29 -12.16 -14.41 28.55
CA ASP A 29 -10.82 -14.10 29.08
C ASP A 29 -9.90 -15.33 28.94
N PRO A 30 -8.66 -15.20 28.43
CA PRO A 30 -7.65 -16.23 28.63
C PRO A 30 -6.37 -15.66 29.23
N SER A 31 -6.45 -15.19 30.47
CA SER A 31 -5.30 -15.08 31.36
C SER A 31 -4.86 -16.48 31.82
N ARG A 32 -3.95 -17.14 31.09
CA ARG A 32 -2.94 -18.11 31.60
C ARG A 32 -2.25 -18.87 30.46
N VAL A 33 -1.01 -18.49 30.14
CA VAL A 33 0.03 -19.49 29.86
C VAL A 33 1.38 -18.94 30.34
N VAL A 34 1.90 -19.55 31.41
CA VAL A 34 3.26 -19.35 31.92
C VAL A 34 4.16 -20.39 31.28
N GLY A 35 5.30 -19.93 30.75
CA GLY A 35 6.56 -20.68 30.66
C GLY A 35 6.66 -21.80 29.62
N VAL A 36 7.66 -21.70 28.74
CA VAL A 36 8.98 -22.34 28.89
C VAL A 36 9.75 -22.12 27.58
N GLY A 37 10.97 -21.61 27.70
CA GLY A 37 11.91 -21.49 26.60
C GLY A 37 12.39 -22.86 26.11
N SER A 38 12.35 -23.06 24.81
CA SER A 38 13.29 -23.92 24.10
C SER A 38 13.27 -23.51 22.62
N SER A 39 14.43 -23.07 22.14
CA SER A 39 14.66 -22.62 20.76
C SER A 39 14.59 -23.82 19.83
N THR A 40 13.36 -24.22 19.48
CA THR A 40 13.10 -25.19 18.42
C THR A 40 12.47 -24.44 17.27
N GLN A 41 12.95 -24.71 16.05
CA GLN A 41 12.43 -24.14 14.80
C GLN A 41 10.89 -24.24 14.70
N LEU A 42 10.32 -25.28 15.32
CA LEU A 42 8.89 -25.50 15.46
C LEU A 42 8.20 -24.44 16.34
N GLY A 43 8.82 -24.01 17.44
CA GLY A 43 8.31 -22.93 18.29
C GLY A 43 8.27 -21.57 17.58
N CYS A 44 9.23 -21.30 16.69
CA CYS A 44 9.22 -20.10 15.84
C CYS A 44 8.04 -20.13 14.85
N ILE A 45 7.77 -21.28 14.23
CA ILE A 45 6.64 -21.47 13.31
C ILE A 45 5.31 -21.25 14.03
N PHE A 46 5.10 -21.82 15.22
CA PHE A 46 3.87 -21.62 15.98
C PHE A 46 3.65 -20.16 16.39
N ARG A 47 4.72 -19.45 16.81
CA ARG A 47 4.63 -18.02 17.12
C ARG A 47 4.26 -17.18 15.91
N LEU A 48 4.86 -17.47 14.76
CA LEU A 48 4.56 -16.77 13.50
C LEU A 48 3.11 -16.98 13.06
N LEU A 49 2.63 -18.22 13.10
CA LEU A 49 1.24 -18.56 12.76
C LEU A 49 0.24 -17.89 13.72
N TYR A 50 0.55 -17.89 15.02
CA TYR A 50 -0.29 -17.22 16.02
C TYR A 50 -0.34 -15.71 15.79
N LEU A 51 0.82 -15.08 15.56
CA LEU A 51 0.90 -13.65 15.27
C LEU A 51 0.11 -13.29 14.00
N LEU A 52 0.31 -14.03 12.91
CA LEU A 52 -0.45 -13.81 11.67
C LEU A 52 -1.95 -14.02 11.87
N GLY A 53 -2.36 -15.04 12.62
CA GLY A 53 -3.76 -15.28 12.95
C GLY A 53 -4.37 -14.10 13.71
N PHE A 54 -3.68 -13.63 14.76
CA PHE A 54 -4.09 -12.50 15.57
C PHE A 54 -4.17 -11.19 14.76
N VAL A 55 -3.14 -10.87 13.97
CA VAL A 55 -3.11 -9.64 13.16
C VAL A 55 -4.24 -9.64 12.12
N ARG A 56 -4.58 -10.80 11.53
CA ARG A 56 -5.71 -10.92 10.60
C ARG A 56 -7.07 -10.71 11.28
N GLU A 57 -7.23 -11.17 12.51
CA GLU A 57 -8.47 -10.93 13.26
C GLU A 57 -8.61 -9.44 13.60
N VAL A 58 -7.52 -8.81 14.03
CA VAL A 58 -7.45 -7.38 14.27
C VAL A 58 -7.80 -6.59 13.01
N GLU A 59 -7.18 -6.92 11.87
CA GLU A 59 -7.45 -6.32 10.56
C GLU A 59 -8.95 -6.38 10.22
N ALA A 60 -9.56 -7.56 10.37
CA ALA A 60 -10.98 -7.77 10.10
C ALA A 60 -11.92 -6.96 11.01
N LEU A 61 -11.49 -6.66 12.23
CA LEU A 61 -12.21 -5.78 13.15
C LEU A 61 -12.04 -4.31 12.76
N LEU A 62 -10.82 -3.86 12.46
CA LEU A 62 -10.51 -2.49 12.06
C LEU A 62 -11.25 -2.08 10.77
N LEU A 63 -11.37 -2.99 9.81
CA LEU A 63 -12.13 -2.76 8.57
C LEU A 63 -13.59 -2.38 8.80
N LYS A 64 -14.17 -2.76 9.95
CA LYS A 64 -15.57 -2.46 10.31
C LYS A 64 -15.72 -1.20 11.14
N VAL A 65 -14.62 -0.55 11.52
CA VAL A 65 -14.65 0.66 12.33
C VAL A 65 -14.75 1.86 11.41
N ASP A 66 -15.82 2.62 11.55
CA ASP A 66 -15.96 3.88 10.84
C ASP A 66 -14.94 4.91 11.32
N GLN A 67 -14.73 5.92 10.48
CA GLN A 67 -13.86 7.03 10.79
C GLN A 67 -14.41 7.87 11.94
N SER A 68 -13.52 8.49 12.70
CA SER A 68 -13.85 9.31 13.87
C SER A 68 -14.72 8.55 14.88
N PRO A 69 -14.29 7.37 15.35
CA PRO A 69 -15.10 6.53 16.21
C PRO A 69 -15.31 7.19 17.58
N SER A 70 -16.27 6.68 18.35
CA SER A 70 -16.57 7.21 19.69
C SER A 70 -15.34 7.17 20.62
N LYS A 71 -15.31 8.07 21.62
CA LYS A 71 -14.19 8.15 22.59
C LYS A 71 -13.91 6.82 23.31
N SER A 72 -14.94 6.02 23.57
CA SER A 72 -14.78 4.70 24.19
C SER A 72 -14.08 3.72 23.25
N MET A 73 -14.43 3.73 21.97
CA MET A 73 -13.78 2.91 20.95
C MET A 73 -12.33 3.36 20.72
N GLN A 74 -12.07 4.67 20.64
CA GLN A 74 -10.69 5.20 20.56
C GLN A 74 -9.83 4.71 21.74
N LYS A 75 -10.39 4.73 22.96
CA LYS A 75 -9.70 4.23 24.15
C LYS A 75 -9.44 2.72 24.07
N ALA A 76 -10.37 1.95 23.50
CA ALA A 76 -10.23 0.50 23.32
C ALA A 76 -9.15 0.14 22.28
N ILE A 77 -9.02 0.93 21.20
CA ILE A 77 -8.05 0.69 20.12
C ILE A 77 -6.67 1.29 20.45
N SER A 78 -6.56 2.28 21.34
CA SER A 78 -5.29 2.94 21.69
C SER A 78 -4.11 2.01 22.05
N PRO A 79 -4.28 0.92 22.82
CA PRO A 79 -3.19 -0.02 23.06
C PRO A 79 -2.69 -0.70 21.78
N LEU A 80 -3.60 -1.02 20.86
CA LEU A 80 -3.28 -1.62 19.57
C LEU A 80 -2.53 -0.63 18.67
N VAL A 81 -2.97 0.64 18.60
CA VAL A 81 -2.27 1.71 17.86
C VAL A 81 -0.81 1.75 18.30
N ARG A 82 -0.56 1.84 19.61
CA ARG A 82 0.81 1.89 20.15
C ARG A 82 1.61 0.62 19.87
N ALA A 83 0.98 -0.56 19.95
CA ALA A 83 1.66 -1.82 19.70
C ALA A 83 2.09 -1.98 18.25
N LEU A 84 1.26 -1.57 17.28
CA LEU A 84 1.54 -1.72 15.85
C LEU A 84 2.71 -0.85 15.37
N ALA A 85 2.98 0.27 16.03
CA ALA A 85 4.13 1.14 15.75
C ALA A 85 5.42 0.71 16.46
N ALA A 86 5.46 -0.47 17.09
CA ALA A 86 6.69 -1.00 17.68
C ALA A 86 7.65 -1.51 16.59
N ASP A 87 8.94 -1.22 16.73
CA ASP A 87 10.00 -1.63 15.81
C ASP A 87 9.99 -3.13 15.51
N ASP A 88 9.71 -3.96 16.53
CA ASP A 88 9.63 -5.42 16.39
C ASP A 88 8.59 -5.87 15.34
N LEU A 89 7.52 -5.09 15.15
CA LEU A 89 6.48 -5.35 14.15
C LEU A 89 6.77 -4.65 12.82
N LEU A 90 7.19 -3.38 12.85
CA LEU A 90 7.50 -2.62 11.63
C LEU A 90 8.67 -3.23 10.85
N ARG A 91 9.68 -3.72 11.57
CA ARG A 91 10.92 -4.29 11.02
C ARG A 91 10.95 -5.82 11.13
N HIS A 92 9.80 -6.46 11.33
CA HIS A 92 9.68 -7.91 11.47
C HIS A 92 10.28 -8.64 10.27
N ILE A 93 11.02 -9.74 10.49
CA ILE A 93 11.75 -10.43 9.40
C ILE A 93 10.83 -11.07 8.35
N ASP A 94 9.64 -11.52 8.77
CA ASP A 94 8.67 -12.16 7.89
C ASP A 94 7.86 -11.14 7.08
N ALA A 95 7.85 -11.31 5.76
CA ALA A 95 7.22 -10.39 4.83
C ALA A 95 5.68 -10.38 4.93
N ASP A 96 5.03 -11.48 5.29
CA ASP A 96 3.56 -11.49 5.44
C ASP A 96 3.14 -10.80 6.73
N VAL A 97 3.94 -10.93 7.79
CA VAL A 97 3.73 -10.13 9.01
C VAL A 97 3.84 -8.66 8.69
N LYS A 98 4.86 -8.23 7.94
CA LYS A 98 4.99 -6.83 7.48
C LYS A 98 3.76 -6.35 6.72
N VAL A 99 3.27 -7.12 5.74
CA VAL A 99 2.06 -6.74 4.97
C VAL A 99 0.83 -6.69 5.86
N ALA A 100 0.66 -7.64 6.78
CA ALA A 100 -0.48 -7.67 7.70
C ALA A 100 -0.45 -6.49 8.69
N VAL A 101 0.72 -6.16 9.24
CA VAL A 101 0.94 -4.98 10.09
C VAL A 101 0.66 -3.70 9.32
N ALA A 102 1.20 -3.56 8.10
CA ALA A 102 0.94 -2.42 7.23
C ALA A 102 -0.56 -2.24 6.96
N SER A 103 -1.27 -3.33 6.68
CA SER A 103 -2.73 -3.31 6.47
C SER A 103 -3.47 -2.74 7.69
N CYS A 104 -3.19 -3.28 8.89
CA CYS A 104 -3.77 -2.77 10.14
C CYS A 104 -3.46 -1.29 10.37
N ILE A 105 -2.22 -0.86 10.12
CA ILE A 105 -1.80 0.54 10.31
C ILE A 105 -2.52 1.47 9.31
N THR A 106 -2.66 1.05 8.05
CA THR A 106 -3.40 1.85 7.07
C THR A 106 -4.87 1.98 7.43
N GLU A 107 -5.49 0.94 7.98
CA GLU A 107 -6.86 1.03 8.50
C GLU A 107 -6.98 1.93 9.73
N ILE A 108 -6.01 1.90 10.65
CA ILE A 108 -5.96 2.86 11.76
C ILE A 108 -5.87 4.28 11.24
N THR A 109 -5.04 4.53 10.23
CA THR A 109 -4.90 5.85 9.59
C THR A 109 -6.22 6.30 8.96
N ARG A 110 -6.97 5.38 8.34
CA ARG A 110 -8.34 5.65 7.86
C ARG A 110 -9.32 5.96 8.97
N ILE A 111 -9.26 5.25 10.09
CA ILE A 111 -10.15 5.43 11.23
C ILE A 111 -9.92 6.77 11.92
N THR A 112 -8.65 7.18 12.08
CA THR A 112 -8.30 8.40 12.82
C THR A 112 -8.23 9.63 11.95
N ALA A 113 -8.21 9.50 10.62
CA ALA A 113 -8.26 10.66 9.73
C ALA A 113 -9.42 11.59 10.12
N PRO A 114 -9.27 12.93 10.02
CA PRO A 114 -8.10 13.66 9.53
C PRO A 114 -6.93 13.75 10.53
N GLU A 115 -7.07 13.26 11.76
CA GLU A 115 -6.01 13.29 12.76
C GLU A 115 -4.97 12.18 12.55
N ALA A 116 -3.69 12.57 12.59
CA ALA A 116 -2.59 11.61 12.52
C ALA A 116 -2.58 10.70 13.76
N PRO A 117 -2.57 9.36 13.59
CA PRO A 117 -2.57 8.42 14.72
C PRO A 117 -1.21 8.31 15.43
N TYR A 118 -0.14 8.80 14.79
CA TYR A 118 1.25 8.65 15.23
C TYR A 118 2.00 9.98 15.13
N SER A 119 3.16 10.07 15.79
CA SER A 119 4.07 11.22 15.60
C SER A 119 4.72 11.20 14.22
N ASP A 120 5.26 12.33 13.79
CA ASP A 120 5.93 12.49 12.50
C ASP A 120 7.03 11.46 12.27
N ASP A 121 7.89 11.21 13.28
CA ASP A 121 8.96 10.20 13.20
C ASP A 121 8.39 8.79 12.98
N GLN A 122 7.34 8.43 13.72
CA GLN A 122 6.68 7.13 13.58
C GLN A 122 6.00 7.01 12.22
N MET A 123 5.40 8.10 11.72
CA MET A 123 4.80 8.13 10.39
C MET A 123 5.83 7.88 9.29
N LYS A 124 7.08 8.37 9.44
CA LYS A 124 8.17 8.08 8.51
C LYS A 124 8.50 6.60 8.46
N ASP A 125 8.72 5.95 9.61
CA ASP A 125 8.95 4.49 9.68
C ASP A 125 7.76 3.69 9.09
N ILE A 126 6.53 4.15 9.31
CA ILE A 126 5.31 3.55 8.75
C ILE A 126 5.29 3.69 7.22
N PHE A 127 5.67 4.86 6.69
CA PHE A 127 5.74 5.06 5.24
C PHE A 127 6.83 4.21 4.58
N GLU A 128 7.96 4.00 5.25
CA GLU A 128 8.98 3.04 4.79
C GLU A 128 8.37 1.65 4.63
N LEU A 129 7.61 1.18 5.64
CA LEU A 129 6.92 -0.10 5.58
C LEU A 129 5.90 -0.15 4.43
N ILE A 130 5.06 0.88 4.28
CA ILE A 130 4.03 0.93 3.23
C ILE A 130 4.66 0.92 1.83
N VAL A 131 5.69 1.74 1.60
CA VAL A 131 6.39 1.79 0.30
C VAL A 131 7.07 0.46 -0.02
N ALA A 132 7.70 -0.17 0.97
CA ALA A 132 8.28 -1.52 0.80
C ALA A 132 7.22 -2.57 0.46
N VAL A 133 6.00 -2.45 0.97
CA VAL A 133 4.88 -3.33 0.61
C VAL A 133 4.50 -3.19 -0.88
N PHE A 134 4.71 -2.03 -1.49
CA PHE A 134 4.39 -1.81 -2.90
C PHE A 134 5.38 -2.42 -3.90
N GLU A 135 6.60 -2.78 -3.48
CA GLU A 135 7.61 -3.40 -4.34
C GLU A 135 7.08 -4.64 -5.09
N ARG A 136 6.25 -5.45 -4.41
CA ARG A 136 5.72 -6.72 -4.94
C ARG A 136 4.28 -6.64 -5.45
N LEU A 137 3.79 -5.46 -5.80
CA LEU A 137 2.45 -5.28 -6.38
C LEU A 137 2.26 -5.97 -7.74
N CYS A 138 3.33 -6.37 -8.44
CA CYS A 138 3.20 -7.10 -9.70
C CYS A 138 2.90 -8.60 -9.54
N ASP A 139 3.09 -9.17 -8.35
CA ASP A 139 2.97 -10.60 -8.10
C ASP A 139 1.55 -10.97 -7.66
N MET A 140 0.66 -11.14 -8.64
CA MET A 140 -0.75 -11.51 -8.40
C MET A 140 -0.93 -12.92 -7.80
N SER A 141 0.13 -13.75 -7.82
CA SER A 141 0.12 -15.09 -7.24
C SER A 141 0.49 -15.09 -5.76
N ASP A 142 1.00 -13.97 -5.24
CA ASP A 142 1.37 -13.79 -3.84
C ASP A 142 0.12 -13.90 -2.94
N ARG A 143 0.20 -14.69 -1.87
CA ARG A 143 -0.90 -14.87 -0.91
C ARG A 143 -1.34 -13.56 -0.24
N SER A 144 -0.44 -12.57 -0.21
CA SER A 144 -0.66 -11.27 0.40
C SER A 144 -1.05 -10.19 -0.62
N TYR A 145 -1.19 -10.54 -1.92
CA TYR A 145 -1.55 -9.59 -2.98
C TYR A 145 -2.83 -8.81 -2.69
N SER A 146 -3.90 -9.49 -2.23
CA SER A 146 -5.17 -8.82 -1.89
C SER A 146 -5.00 -7.76 -0.79
N LYS A 147 -4.13 -8.01 0.20
CA LYS A 147 -3.81 -7.03 1.24
C LYS A 147 -3.01 -5.86 0.68
N ARG A 148 -2.02 -6.11 -0.19
CA ARG A 148 -1.26 -5.03 -0.86
C ARG A 148 -2.18 -4.10 -1.65
N VAL A 149 -3.16 -4.68 -2.36
CA VAL A 149 -4.19 -3.91 -3.07
C VAL A 149 -5.08 -3.12 -2.11
N SER A 150 -5.48 -3.72 -0.98
CA SER A 150 -6.25 -3.01 0.06
C SER A 150 -5.48 -1.81 0.63
N ILE A 151 -4.20 -2.00 0.97
CA ILE A 151 -3.29 -0.93 1.42
C ILE A 151 -3.20 0.17 0.37
N LEU A 152 -3.01 -0.18 -0.90
CA LEU A 152 -2.95 0.77 -2.00
C LEU A 152 -4.24 1.60 -2.11
N HIS A 153 -5.41 0.97 -2.01
CA HIS A 153 -6.69 1.66 -2.02
C HIS A 153 -6.86 2.58 -0.82
N THR A 154 -6.48 2.14 0.38
CA THR A 154 -6.58 2.96 1.59
C THR A 154 -5.63 4.17 1.51
N VAL A 155 -4.40 4.01 1.01
CA VAL A 155 -3.45 5.12 0.78
C VAL A 155 -4.04 6.18 -0.16
N VAL A 156 -4.74 5.77 -1.22
CA VAL A 156 -5.47 6.70 -2.10
C VAL A 156 -6.59 7.40 -1.33
N LYS A 157 -7.42 6.64 -0.61
CA LYS A 157 -8.61 7.14 0.09
C LYS A 157 -8.26 8.19 1.14
N VAL A 158 -7.22 7.96 1.92
CA VAL A 158 -6.76 8.89 2.97
C VAL A 158 -5.67 9.84 2.47
N GLN A 159 -5.36 9.81 1.17
CA GLN A 159 -4.37 10.67 0.53
C GLN A 159 -3.01 10.68 1.25
N SER A 160 -2.54 9.51 1.71
CA SER A 160 -1.35 9.46 2.57
C SER A 160 -0.09 10.00 1.91
N CYS A 161 -0.03 10.07 0.58
CA CYS A 161 1.10 10.67 -0.12
C CYS A 161 1.21 12.19 0.05
N VAL A 162 0.11 12.89 0.39
CA VAL A 162 0.16 14.31 0.77
C VAL A 162 0.85 14.47 2.12
N VAL A 163 0.55 13.58 3.07
CA VAL A 163 1.26 13.54 4.36
C VAL A 163 2.75 13.22 4.15
N MET A 164 3.11 12.36 3.19
CA MET A 164 4.52 12.13 2.85
C MET A 164 5.21 13.40 2.33
N LEU A 165 4.51 14.26 1.57
CA LEU A 165 5.04 15.55 1.13
C LEU A 165 5.22 16.50 2.33
N ASP A 166 4.22 16.60 3.20
CA ASP A 166 4.26 17.44 4.42
C ASP A 166 5.41 17.04 5.37
N LEU A 167 5.79 15.76 5.39
CA LEU A 167 6.87 15.21 6.22
C LEU A 167 8.24 15.21 5.52
N GLU A 168 8.32 15.73 4.29
CA GLU A 168 9.55 15.80 3.49
C GLU A 168 10.16 14.40 3.19
N CYS A 169 9.32 13.42 2.90
CA CYS A 169 9.71 12.03 2.62
C CYS A 169 10.15 11.80 1.16
N ASP A 170 10.96 12.69 0.58
CA ASP A 170 11.27 12.71 -0.86
C ASP A 170 11.89 11.39 -1.38
N SER A 171 12.77 10.78 -0.59
CA SER A 171 13.41 9.50 -0.93
C SER A 171 12.39 8.38 -1.07
N LEU A 172 11.41 8.32 -0.17
CA LEU A 172 10.33 7.33 -0.18
C LEU A 172 9.34 7.58 -1.32
N ILE A 173 9.04 8.84 -1.61
CA ILE A 173 8.21 9.21 -2.77
C ILE A 173 8.89 8.73 -4.06
N LEU A 174 10.18 9.01 -4.22
CA LEU A 174 10.95 8.56 -5.38
C LEU A 174 10.98 7.04 -5.48
N GLU A 175 11.16 6.34 -4.36
CA GLU A 175 11.14 4.87 -4.32
C GLU A 175 9.77 4.30 -4.71
N MET A 176 8.69 4.87 -4.17
CA MET A 176 7.31 4.50 -4.51
C MET A 176 7.05 4.67 -6.02
N PHE A 177 7.51 5.77 -6.61
CA PHE A 177 7.41 5.98 -8.06
C PHE A 177 8.15 4.90 -8.85
N LYS A 178 9.35 4.49 -8.41
CA LYS A 178 10.09 3.39 -9.05
C LYS A 178 9.31 2.08 -8.96
N HIS A 179 8.75 1.74 -7.79
CA HIS A 179 7.95 0.53 -7.60
C HIS A 179 6.73 0.51 -8.52
N PHE A 180 5.98 1.60 -8.59
CA PHE A 180 4.80 1.70 -9.47
C PHE A 180 5.17 1.63 -10.95
N LEU A 181 6.17 2.39 -11.41
CA LEU A 181 6.59 2.40 -12.81
C LEU A 181 7.18 1.06 -13.28
N ASN A 182 7.83 0.31 -12.38
CA ASN A 182 8.29 -1.05 -12.67
C ASN A 182 7.14 -2.07 -12.65
N THR A 183 6.09 -1.80 -11.87
CA THR A 183 4.93 -2.66 -11.73
C THR A 183 3.96 -2.51 -12.89
N ILE A 184 3.68 -1.28 -13.35
CA ILE A 184 2.70 -0.98 -14.39
C ILE A 184 2.91 -1.85 -15.63
N ARG A 185 1.91 -2.67 -15.95
CA ARG A 185 1.83 -3.60 -17.09
C ARG A 185 0.39 -3.64 -17.60
N ASP A 186 0.21 -4.04 -18.85
CA ASP A 186 -1.09 -4.09 -19.53
C ASP A 186 -2.09 -5.12 -18.95
N PHE A 187 -1.67 -5.97 -18.00
CA PHE A 187 -2.50 -7.07 -17.44
C PHE A 187 -3.03 -6.79 -16.02
N HIS A 188 -2.84 -5.59 -15.46
CA HIS A 188 -3.36 -5.29 -14.12
C HIS A 188 -4.88 -5.17 -14.10
N PRO A 189 -5.56 -5.63 -13.03
CA PRO A 189 -6.94 -5.24 -12.77
C PRO A 189 -7.07 -3.72 -12.80
N GLU A 190 -8.12 -3.21 -13.44
CA GLU A 190 -8.31 -1.77 -13.73
C GLU A 190 -8.19 -0.89 -12.47
N GLY A 191 -8.64 -1.40 -11.31
CA GLY A 191 -8.53 -0.69 -10.03
C GLY A 191 -7.09 -0.44 -9.57
N VAL A 192 -6.19 -1.42 -9.70
CA VAL A 192 -4.81 -1.31 -9.19
C VAL A 192 -4.01 -0.30 -10.00
N PHE A 193 -4.15 -0.34 -11.32
CA PHE A 193 -3.52 0.65 -12.20
C PHE A 193 -4.04 2.07 -11.92
N THR A 194 -5.35 2.20 -11.77
CA THR A 194 -6.00 3.49 -11.48
C THR A 194 -5.50 4.06 -10.14
N SER A 195 -5.37 3.23 -9.10
CA SER A 195 -4.87 3.67 -7.81
C SER A 195 -3.41 4.11 -7.86
N MET A 196 -2.51 3.33 -8.49
CA MET A 196 -1.10 3.75 -8.67
C MET A 196 -1.01 5.08 -9.42
N LYS A 197 -1.77 5.23 -10.51
CA LYS A 197 -1.84 6.50 -11.25
C LYS A 197 -2.34 7.64 -10.37
N LYS A 198 -3.40 7.41 -9.59
CA LYS A 198 -4.00 8.43 -8.73
C LYS A 198 -3.01 8.92 -7.67
N ILE A 199 -2.24 8.03 -7.05
CA ILE A 199 -1.19 8.40 -6.09
C ILE A 199 -0.12 9.26 -6.76
N MET A 200 0.41 8.80 -7.91
CA MET A 200 1.45 9.54 -8.63
C MET A 200 0.96 10.92 -9.07
N SER A 201 -0.28 11.02 -9.57
CA SER A 201 -0.90 12.30 -9.93
C SER A 201 -1.05 13.21 -8.72
N LEU A 202 -1.55 12.70 -7.59
CA LEU A 202 -1.73 13.50 -6.39
C LEU A 202 -0.42 14.07 -5.86
N VAL A 203 0.66 13.27 -5.87
CA VAL A 203 2.00 13.77 -5.52
C VAL A 203 2.42 14.92 -6.43
N LEU A 204 2.27 14.77 -7.75
CA LEU A 204 2.68 15.81 -8.70
C LEU A 204 1.80 17.07 -8.63
N GLU A 205 0.53 16.93 -8.27
CA GLU A 205 -0.43 18.03 -8.15
C GLU A 205 -0.21 18.85 -6.87
N GLU A 206 0.12 18.19 -5.76
CA GLU A 206 0.28 18.82 -4.44
C GLU A 206 1.73 19.23 -4.13
N SER A 207 2.70 18.84 -4.96
CA SER A 207 4.10 19.26 -4.80
C SER A 207 4.27 20.73 -5.20
N GLU A 208 4.95 21.53 -4.37
CA GLU A 208 5.39 22.88 -4.75
C GLU A 208 6.46 22.83 -5.85
N ASP A 209 7.44 21.94 -5.68
CA ASP A 209 8.53 21.68 -6.63
C ASP A 209 8.70 20.17 -6.87
N ILE A 210 8.84 19.78 -8.13
CA ILE A 210 9.05 18.39 -8.51
C ILE A 210 10.55 18.12 -8.66
N SER A 211 11.07 17.13 -7.92
CA SER A 211 12.48 16.76 -7.99
C SER A 211 12.92 16.31 -9.40
N HIS A 212 14.17 16.63 -9.75
CA HIS A 212 14.73 16.27 -11.05
C HIS A 212 14.81 14.75 -11.23
N GLU A 213 14.95 14.01 -10.14
CA GLU A 213 14.96 12.54 -10.10
C GLU A 213 13.62 11.96 -10.54
N ILE A 214 12.49 12.50 -10.06
CA ILE A 214 11.15 12.06 -10.48
C ILE A 214 10.94 12.38 -11.96
N LEU A 215 11.32 13.59 -12.41
CA LEU A 215 11.22 13.98 -13.81
C LEU A 215 12.05 13.07 -14.72
N SER A 216 13.30 12.83 -14.35
CA SER A 216 14.22 11.93 -15.06
C SER A 216 13.66 10.51 -15.14
N LEU A 217 13.09 10.01 -14.05
CA LEU A 217 12.46 8.70 -13.99
C LEU A 217 11.28 8.60 -14.97
N LEU A 218 10.36 9.58 -14.97
CA LEU A 218 9.22 9.62 -15.89
C LEU A 218 9.67 9.71 -17.36
N LEU A 219 10.63 10.57 -17.68
CA LEU A 219 11.19 10.72 -19.02
C LEU A 219 11.86 9.44 -19.53
N SER A 220 12.52 8.69 -18.63
CA SER A 220 13.19 7.43 -18.98
C SER A 220 12.19 6.37 -19.48
N ILE A 221 11.01 6.28 -18.85
CA ILE A 221 9.93 5.36 -19.23
C ILE A 221 9.37 5.75 -20.60
N LEU A 222 9.07 7.04 -20.82
CA LEU A 222 8.58 7.53 -22.11
C LEU A 222 9.57 7.25 -23.26
N LYS A 223 10.87 7.38 -23.00
CA LYS A 223 11.91 7.06 -23.97
C LYS A 223 11.90 5.56 -24.30
N LYS A 224 11.79 4.68 -23.29
CA LYS A 224 11.74 3.22 -23.48
C LYS A 224 10.52 2.79 -24.32
N ASP A 225 9.35 3.35 -24.05
CA ASP A 225 8.13 3.07 -24.80
C ASP A 225 8.21 3.51 -26.25
N ASN A 226 8.79 4.70 -26.49
CA ASN A 226 9.01 5.20 -27.85
C ASN A 226 9.94 4.28 -28.66
N GLN A 227 10.98 3.72 -28.03
CA GLN A 227 11.87 2.77 -28.71
C GLN A 227 11.20 1.41 -28.97
N LEU A 228 10.41 0.89 -28.02
CA LEU A 228 9.60 -0.32 -28.21
C LEU A 228 8.61 -0.17 -29.38
N ARG A 229 7.93 0.98 -29.47
CA ARG A 229 7.00 1.29 -30.58
C ARG A 229 7.72 1.41 -31.92
N ARG A 230 8.95 1.95 -31.96
CA ARG A 230 9.78 2.04 -33.18
C ARG A 230 10.35 0.69 -33.62
N GLY A 231 10.68 -0.21 -32.68
CA GLY A 231 11.12 -1.58 -32.96
C GLY A 231 10.04 -2.44 -33.61
N LYS A 232 8.81 -2.42 -33.08
CA LYS A 232 7.65 -3.14 -33.65
C LYS A 232 7.31 -2.72 -35.09
N LYS A 233 7.62 -1.48 -35.50
CA LYS A 233 7.46 -1.01 -36.88
C LYS A 233 8.52 -1.56 -37.85
N LYS A 234 9.69 -1.99 -37.37
CA LYS A 234 10.75 -2.55 -38.22
C LYS A 234 10.55 -4.05 -38.48
N GLU A 235 10.02 -4.83 -37.54
CA GLU A 235 9.71 -6.25 -37.74
C GLU A 235 8.56 -6.49 -38.72
N LYS A 236 7.57 -5.60 -38.80
CA LYS A 236 6.52 -5.64 -39.84
C LYS A 236 7.01 -5.26 -41.26
N LYS A 237 8.28 -4.91 -41.43
CA LYS A 237 8.89 -4.45 -42.69
C LYS A 237 9.99 -5.40 -43.22
N LYS A 238 9.88 -6.72 -42.98
CA LYS A 238 10.71 -7.71 -43.70
C LYS A 238 9.93 -8.16 -44.95
N PRO A 239 10.38 -7.86 -46.18
CA PRO A 239 9.67 -8.25 -47.39
C PRO A 239 9.86 -9.74 -47.69
N GLU A 240 8.77 -10.42 -48.06
CA GLU A 240 8.79 -11.68 -48.80
C GLU A 240 9.69 -11.49 -50.04
N LYS A 241 10.72 -12.33 -50.17
CA LYS A 241 11.48 -12.40 -51.42
C LYS A 241 10.62 -13.13 -52.45
N GLN A 242 10.39 -12.46 -53.57
CA GLN A 242 9.90 -13.04 -54.81
C GLN A 242 10.85 -14.16 -55.26
N GLU A 243 10.33 -15.37 -55.48
CA GLU A 243 10.90 -16.32 -56.42
C GLU A 243 10.36 -15.95 -57.81
N GLU A 244 11.15 -15.18 -58.56
CA GLU A 244 11.14 -15.20 -60.02
C GLU A 244 12.37 -16.01 -60.46
N GLY A 245 12.13 -17.09 -61.20
CA GLY A 245 13.10 -17.86 -61.97
C GLY A 245 12.28 -18.64 -62.99
N GLU A 246 12.04 -18.02 -64.15
CA GLU A 246 12.84 -18.17 -65.38
C GLU A 246 12.29 -19.29 -66.28
N GLU A 247 11.90 -18.83 -67.46
CA GLU A 247 11.38 -19.48 -68.64
C GLU A 247 12.47 -20.34 -69.32
N SER A 248 12.11 -21.53 -69.82
CA SER A 248 12.58 -22.16 -71.08
C SER A 248 12.45 -23.68 -71.06
N ASN A 249 11.44 -24.24 -71.73
CA ASN A 249 11.57 -24.92 -73.04
C ASN A 249 10.20 -25.53 -73.46
#